data_AF-I1CTN8-F1
#
_entry.id   AF-I1CTN8-F1
#
_cell.length_a   1.000
_cell.length_b   1.000
_cell.length_c   1.000
_cell.angle_alpha   90.00
_cell.angle_beta   90.00
_cell.angle_gamma   90.00
#
_symmetry.space_group_name_H-M   'P 1'
#
loop_
_entity.id
_entity.type
_entity.pdbx_description
1 polymer ?
#
loop_
_entity_poly.entity_id
_entity_poly.type
_entity_poly.pdbx_seq_one_letter_code
_entity_poly.pdbx_strand_id
1 'polypeptide(L)'
;MAFKFNFTSEDLDLEETEENQQLESSLHDLSLEENNAETPKIPSKEYDITSSPLPQVIQADRLLINNVPYPIYKRTLADVRFQLAQQDNFVDNDTDKEVISMLSLSGNSDLIKGVYEGGFKTWECSIDMVEYLSSLPKDETSNKKILELGCGSSIPSLYLLSCNESNKVDIQDYNEQVIRYVSIPNILLNSVLNVQEPAVTNEEEPQLDTSSESEEEEEEEEEGEEDEKRIEEDPVTCDAEAEIATEQIPTMLQQVNARTRAFFGDWSTLPERLGNDQGQYDMIVTSETIYAEHSFSDLTRVFQKALKKPDGVWWRYITFL
;
A
#
# COMPACT_ATOMS: atom_id res chain seq x y z
N MET A 1 33.21 6.95 38.54
CA MET A 1 34.17 6.31 37.63
C MET A 1 33.53 6.35 36.26
N ALA A 2 34.15 7.04 35.32
CA ALA A 2 33.68 7.14 33.94
C ALA A 2 34.67 6.32 33.10
N PHE A 3 34.17 5.29 32.41
CA PHE A 3 34.93 4.55 31.41
C PHE A 3 34.72 5.25 30.06
N LYS A 4 35.83 5.51 29.38
CA LYS A 4 35.88 6.15 28.07
C LYS A 4 36.56 5.17 27.13
N PHE A 5 35.83 4.65 26.14
CA PHE A 5 36.41 3.83 25.08
C PHE A 5 37.04 4.74 24.01
N ASN A 6 38.24 4.36 23.59
CA ASN A 6 39.04 5.04 22.59
C ASN A 6 39.47 3.95 21.60
N PHE A 7 38.69 3.73 20.55
CA PHE A 7 39.06 2.80 19.49
C PHE A 7 39.93 3.55 18.48
N THR A 8 41.19 3.12 18.38
CA THR A 8 42.09 3.48 17.27
C THR A 8 41.74 2.60 16.09
N SER A 9 41.45 3.24 14.96
CA SER A 9 40.99 2.66 13.70
C SER A 9 42.09 1.95 12.90
N GLU A 10 42.77 0.96 13.48
CA GLU A 10 43.88 0.27 12.80
C GLU A 10 43.78 -1.27 12.71
N ASP A 11 42.65 -1.91 13.07
CA ASP A 11 42.54 -3.39 13.02
C ASP A 11 41.26 -3.92 12.33
N LEU A 12 40.87 -3.35 11.19
CA LEU A 12 39.91 -4.00 10.26
C LEU A 12 40.42 -3.85 8.83
N ASP A 13 41.32 -4.75 8.41
CA ASP A 13 41.62 -5.00 7.00
C ASP A 13 40.41 -5.70 6.37
N LEU A 14 39.45 -4.92 5.89
CA LEU A 14 38.46 -5.34 4.90
C LEU A 14 38.83 -4.66 3.57
N GLU A 15 39.13 -5.45 2.55
CA GLU A 15 39.45 -4.95 1.21
C GLU A 15 38.30 -4.08 0.70
N GLU A 16 38.51 -2.75 0.67
CA GLU A 16 37.59 -1.79 0.05
C GLU A 16 37.53 -2.03 -1.46
N THR A 17 36.44 -2.61 -1.94
CA THR A 17 36.10 -2.63 -3.36
C THR A 17 35.61 -1.24 -3.80
N GLU A 18 36.01 -0.81 -5.00
CA GLU A 18 35.69 0.52 -5.59
C GLU A 18 34.17 0.83 -5.65
N GLU A 19 33.30 -0.18 -5.54
CA GLU A 19 31.84 -0.02 -5.49
C GLU A 19 31.35 0.61 -4.17
N ASN A 20 31.99 0.35 -3.02
CA ASN A 20 31.57 0.90 -1.73
C ASN A 20 31.87 2.39 -1.60
N GLN A 21 32.98 2.86 -2.18
CA GLN A 21 33.31 4.29 -2.20
C GLN A 21 32.33 5.10 -3.07
N GLN A 22 31.77 4.47 -4.11
CA GLN A 22 30.74 5.11 -4.95
C GLN A 22 29.39 5.20 -4.22
N LEU A 23 29.05 4.19 -3.41
CA LEU A 23 27.85 4.17 -2.58
C LEU A 23 27.92 5.18 -1.42
N GLU A 24 29.05 5.25 -0.70
CA GLU A 24 29.24 6.21 0.39
C GLU A 24 29.30 7.67 -0.11
N SER A 25 29.88 7.92 -1.29
CA SER A 25 29.84 9.25 -1.90
C SER A 25 28.43 9.68 -2.31
N SER A 26 27.57 8.72 -2.70
CA SER A 26 26.17 8.97 -3.02
C SER A 26 25.30 9.16 -1.76
N LEU A 27 25.66 8.49 -0.66
CA LEU A 27 25.02 8.63 0.65
C LEU A 27 25.41 9.94 1.37
N HIS A 28 26.64 10.41 1.21
CA HIS A 28 27.07 11.69 1.78
C HIS A 28 26.50 12.90 1.01
N ASP A 29 26.14 12.76 -0.26
CA ASP A 29 25.39 13.80 -1.01
C ASP A 29 23.90 13.88 -0.59
N LEU A 30 23.41 12.92 0.20
CA LEU A 30 22.07 12.89 0.77
C LEU A 30 22.00 13.45 2.20
N SER A 31 23.13 13.80 2.82
CA SER A 31 23.12 14.61 4.05
C SER A 31 22.88 16.09 3.71
N LEU A 32 21.68 16.39 3.22
CA LEU A 32 21.28 17.76 2.96
C LEU A 32 21.08 18.49 4.30
N GLU A 33 21.98 19.44 4.56
CA GLU A 33 21.66 20.63 5.34
C GLU A 33 20.28 21.17 4.92
N GLU A 34 19.51 21.72 5.87
CA GLU A 34 18.20 22.36 5.68
C GLU A 34 18.23 23.47 4.61
N ASN A 35 18.34 23.09 3.34
CA ASN A 35 18.17 23.96 2.20
C ASN A 35 16.76 23.72 1.67
N ASN A 36 15.99 24.79 1.78
CA ASN A 36 14.59 25.01 1.43
C ASN A 36 14.32 24.85 -0.10
N ALA A 37 14.87 23.82 -0.74
CA ALA A 37 14.62 23.50 -2.14
C ALA A 37 13.41 22.58 -2.22
N GLU A 38 12.25 23.15 -2.62
CA GLU A 38 11.05 22.38 -2.93
C GLU A 38 11.40 21.30 -3.96
N THR A 39 11.27 20.02 -3.58
CA THR A 39 11.31 18.91 -4.52
C THR A 39 10.18 19.11 -5.55
N PRO A 40 10.44 18.88 -6.86
CA PRO A 40 9.45 19.12 -7.89
C PRO A 40 8.24 18.19 -7.70
N LYS A 41 7.12 18.75 -7.23
CA LYS A 41 5.86 18.03 -7.00
C LYS A 41 5.26 17.54 -8.31
N ILE A 42 4.89 16.26 -8.36
CA ILE A 42 4.17 15.68 -9.51
C ILE A 42 2.73 16.22 -9.49
N PRO A 43 2.24 16.88 -10.55
CA PRO A 43 0.86 17.37 -10.56
C PRO A 43 -0.13 16.21 -10.64
N SER A 44 -1.28 16.38 -9.98
CA SER A 44 -2.38 15.45 -9.98
C SER A 44 -2.91 15.19 -11.39
N LYS A 45 -3.10 13.91 -11.72
CA LYS A 45 -3.68 13.42 -12.97
C LYS A 45 -4.70 12.33 -12.66
N GLU A 46 -5.68 12.18 -13.55
CA GLU A 46 -6.61 11.05 -13.53
C GLU A 46 -5.95 9.86 -14.24
N TYR A 47 -6.01 8.69 -13.61
CA TYR A 47 -5.52 7.44 -14.15
C TYR A 47 -6.59 6.79 -15.03
N ASP A 48 -6.20 6.33 -16.22
CA ASP A 48 -7.12 5.62 -17.11
C ASP A 48 -7.24 4.15 -16.71
N ILE A 49 -8.23 3.86 -15.86
CA ILE A 49 -8.53 2.50 -15.38
C ILE A 49 -8.79 1.53 -16.55
N THR A 50 -9.39 2.01 -17.66
CA THR A 50 -9.79 1.14 -18.77
C THR A 50 -8.62 0.63 -19.60
N SER A 51 -7.46 1.26 -19.49
CA SER A 51 -6.21 0.83 -20.11
C SER A 51 -5.19 0.25 -19.11
N SER A 52 -5.61 0.04 -17.85
CA SER A 52 -4.75 -0.55 -16.82
C SER A 52 -4.27 -1.95 -17.23
N PRO A 53 -2.95 -2.19 -17.32
CA PRO A 53 -2.44 -3.51 -17.62
C PRO A 53 -2.66 -4.42 -16.40
N LEU A 54 -3.36 -5.53 -16.61
CA LEU A 54 -3.60 -6.55 -15.59
C LEU A 54 -2.86 -7.84 -15.95
N PRO A 55 -2.31 -8.57 -14.96
CA PRO A 55 -1.79 -9.91 -15.20
C PRO A 55 -2.94 -10.89 -15.47
N GLN A 56 -2.61 -12.06 -16.04
CA GLN A 56 -3.58 -13.15 -16.22
C GLN A 56 -3.99 -13.80 -14.90
N VAL A 57 -3.13 -13.74 -13.89
CA VAL A 57 -3.38 -14.24 -12.54
C VAL A 57 -3.08 -13.12 -11.56
N ILE A 58 -4.04 -12.84 -10.68
CA ILE A 58 -3.85 -11.92 -9.56
C ILE A 58 -3.79 -12.75 -8.28
N GLN A 59 -2.66 -12.67 -7.59
CA GLN A 59 -2.46 -13.23 -6.25
C GLN A 59 -2.84 -12.19 -5.19
N ALA A 60 -3.41 -12.64 -4.08
CA ALA A 60 -3.80 -11.79 -2.96
C ALA A 60 -3.86 -12.55 -1.63
N ASP A 61 -3.63 -11.82 -0.56
CA ASP A 61 -3.91 -12.22 0.82
C ASP A 61 -5.37 -12.05 1.16
N ARG A 62 -5.83 -12.87 2.11
CA ARG A 62 -7.16 -12.77 2.70
C ARG A 62 -7.11 -12.01 4.02
N LEU A 63 -7.60 -10.79 4.03
CA LEU A 63 -7.73 -9.97 5.23
C LEU A 63 -9.10 -10.16 5.89
N LEU A 64 -9.11 -10.66 7.12
CA LEU A 64 -10.28 -10.74 7.98
C LEU A 64 -10.31 -9.55 8.95
N ILE A 65 -11.39 -8.79 8.91
CA ILE A 65 -11.57 -7.60 9.76
C ILE A 65 -12.74 -7.83 10.70
N ASN A 66 -12.61 -7.43 11.97
CA ASN A 66 -13.67 -7.61 12.94
C ASN A 66 -14.93 -6.87 12.50
N ASN A 67 -16.10 -7.48 12.74
CA ASN A 67 -17.41 -6.97 12.36
C ASN A 67 -17.65 -6.82 10.84
N VAL A 68 -16.71 -7.24 9.99
CA VAL A 68 -16.91 -7.35 8.54
C VAL A 68 -17.22 -8.81 8.18
N PRO A 69 -18.39 -9.10 7.60
CA PRO A 69 -18.84 -10.48 7.39
C PRO A 69 -18.16 -11.21 6.24
N TYR A 70 -17.44 -10.50 5.37
CA TYR A 70 -16.77 -11.04 4.20
C TYR A 70 -15.28 -10.70 4.24
N PRO A 71 -14.41 -11.60 3.75
CA PRO A 71 -12.99 -11.28 3.62
C PRO A 71 -12.77 -10.15 2.62
N ILE A 72 -11.74 -9.35 2.87
CA ILE A 72 -11.18 -8.40 1.90
C ILE A 72 -9.92 -9.03 1.31
N TYR A 73 -9.82 -9.07 -0.02
CA TYR A 73 -8.63 -9.56 -0.70
C TYR A 73 -7.68 -8.40 -1.01
N LYS A 74 -6.43 -8.48 -0.57
CA LYS A 74 -5.43 -7.44 -0.83
C LYS A 74 -4.18 -8.02 -1.46
N ARG A 75 -3.59 -7.30 -2.40
CA ARG A 75 -2.25 -7.58 -2.89
C ARG A 75 -1.20 -7.04 -1.92
N THR A 76 -0.15 -7.83 -1.73
CA THR A 76 1.07 -7.45 -1.03
C THR A 76 2.12 -6.93 -1.99
N LEU A 77 3.20 -6.43 -1.41
CA LEU A 77 4.40 -6.11 -2.16
C LEU A 77 5.03 -7.33 -2.82
N ALA A 78 4.98 -8.49 -2.16
CA ALA A 78 5.49 -9.74 -2.69
C ALA A 78 4.74 -10.15 -3.96
N ASP A 79 3.41 -10.00 -3.99
CA ASP A 79 2.58 -10.31 -5.17
C ASP A 79 2.94 -9.43 -6.37
N VAL A 80 3.25 -8.15 -6.12
CA VAL A 80 3.66 -7.21 -7.16
C VAL A 80 5.05 -7.58 -7.69
N ARG A 81 6.00 -7.87 -6.80
CA ARG A 81 7.36 -8.32 -7.17
C ARG A 81 7.30 -9.60 -8.00
N PHE A 82 6.50 -10.57 -7.59
CA PHE A 82 6.32 -11.82 -8.31
C PHE A 82 5.71 -11.62 -9.69
N GLN A 83 4.68 -10.77 -9.79
CA GLN A 83 4.10 -10.39 -11.09
C GLN A 83 5.16 -9.80 -12.03
N LEU A 84 5.94 -8.83 -11.55
CA LEU A 84 6.96 -8.18 -12.38
C LEU A 84 8.04 -9.18 -12.81
N ALA A 85 8.51 -10.04 -11.90
CA ALA A 85 9.49 -11.07 -12.23
C ALA A 85 9.00 -12.06 -13.30
N GLN A 86 7.69 -12.38 -13.33
CA GLN A 86 7.12 -13.20 -14.41
C GLN A 86 7.09 -12.46 -15.76
N GLN A 87 6.85 -11.14 -15.72
CA GLN A 87 6.76 -10.27 -16.90
C GLN A 87 8.14 -9.87 -17.45
N ASP A 88 9.17 -9.85 -16.60
CA ASP A 88 10.57 -9.52 -16.93
C ASP A 88 11.21 -10.48 -17.94
N ASN A 89 10.64 -11.68 -18.14
CA ASN A 89 11.06 -12.55 -19.24
C ASN A 89 10.68 -12.00 -20.63
N PHE A 90 9.92 -10.90 -20.73
CA PHE A 90 9.38 -10.42 -22.01
C PHE A 90 9.43 -8.90 -22.30
N VAL A 91 9.89 -8.00 -21.43
CA VAL A 91 9.84 -6.54 -21.74
C VAL A 91 11.01 -5.72 -21.17
N ASP A 92 11.76 -5.05 -22.05
CA ASP A 92 12.80 -4.07 -21.74
C ASP A 92 12.18 -2.66 -21.56
N ASN A 93 11.19 -2.53 -20.66
CA ASN A 93 10.49 -1.25 -20.43
C ASN A 93 11.06 -0.51 -19.21
N ASP A 94 11.47 0.75 -19.41
CA ASP A 94 12.04 1.61 -18.36
C ASP A 94 11.10 1.80 -17.14
N THR A 95 9.78 1.75 -17.35
CA THR A 95 8.79 1.91 -16.26
C THR A 95 8.81 0.75 -15.27
N ASP A 96 8.98 -0.49 -15.74
CA ASP A 96 8.99 -1.65 -14.84
C ASP A 96 10.29 -1.68 -14.02
N LYS A 97 11.40 -1.20 -14.59
CA LYS A 97 12.67 -1.00 -13.85
C LYS A 97 12.54 0.06 -12.74
N GLU A 98 11.82 1.15 -12.98
CA GLU A 98 11.54 2.17 -11.97
C GLU A 98 10.69 1.62 -10.82
N VAL A 99 9.69 0.78 -11.15
CA VAL A 99 8.89 0.07 -10.14
C VAL A 99 9.78 -0.87 -9.33
N ILE A 100 10.61 -1.71 -9.97
CA ILE A 100 11.55 -2.61 -9.27
C ILE A 100 12.50 -1.83 -8.35
N SER A 101 13.00 -0.67 -8.80
CA SER A 101 13.83 0.21 -7.98
C SER A 101 13.06 0.72 -6.76
N MET A 102 11.83 1.21 -6.94
CA MET A 102 10.96 1.67 -5.85
C MET A 102 10.65 0.54 -4.86
N LEU A 103 10.33 -0.65 -5.38
CA LEU A 103 10.09 -1.87 -4.60
C LEU A 103 11.32 -2.30 -3.79
N SER A 104 12.53 -2.06 -4.31
CA SER A 104 13.79 -2.41 -3.62
C SER A 104 14.12 -1.43 -2.50
N LEU A 105 13.75 -0.15 -2.66
CA LEU A 105 13.93 0.89 -1.64
C LEU A 105 12.95 0.70 -0.46
N SER A 106 11.70 0.30 -0.75
CA SER A 106 10.70 0.00 0.28
C SER A 106 11.04 -1.20 1.19
N GLY A 107 12.05 -2.02 0.87
CA GLY A 107 12.50 -3.13 1.72
C GLY A 107 13.38 -2.71 2.91
N ASN A 108 13.98 -1.52 2.88
CA ASN A 108 15.04 -1.14 3.83
C ASN A 108 14.74 0.09 4.70
N SER A 109 13.75 0.94 4.37
CA SER A 109 13.24 2.00 5.26
C SER A 109 11.98 2.66 4.70
N ASP A 110 10.88 2.70 5.46
CA ASP A 110 9.58 3.25 5.02
C ASP A 110 9.57 4.80 4.83
N LEU A 111 10.60 5.53 5.28
CA LEU A 111 10.64 7.00 5.24
C LEU A 111 12.02 7.54 4.87
N ILE A 112 12.27 7.71 3.56
CA ILE A 112 13.37 8.57 3.09
C ILE A 112 12.84 10.00 3.01
N LYS A 113 13.42 10.91 3.81
CA LYS A 113 13.02 12.33 3.81
C LYS A 113 13.14 12.94 2.40
N GLY A 114 12.01 13.30 1.80
CA GLY A 114 11.95 13.98 0.50
C GLY A 114 11.45 13.14 -0.67
N VAL A 115 11.28 11.82 -0.50
CA VAL A 115 10.68 10.91 -1.49
C VAL A 115 9.56 10.13 -0.80
N TYR A 116 8.31 10.29 -1.27
CA TYR A 116 7.19 9.49 -0.76
C TYR A 116 7.18 8.11 -1.44
N GLU A 117 7.69 7.11 -0.72
CA GLU A 117 7.67 5.69 -1.14
C GLU A 117 6.50 4.90 -0.53
N GLY A 118 5.58 5.59 0.17
CA GLY A 118 4.41 4.97 0.80
C GLY A 118 3.34 4.50 -0.20
N GLY A 119 2.56 3.49 0.20
CA GLY A 119 1.34 3.04 -0.49
C GLY A 119 1.33 1.56 -0.90
N PHE A 120 2.50 0.91 -0.91
CA PHE A 120 2.64 -0.51 -1.21
C PHE A 120 2.38 -1.42 0.01
N LYS A 121 2.67 -0.91 1.20
CA LYS A 121 2.35 -1.55 2.47
C LYS A 121 0.94 -1.19 2.93
N THR A 122 0.25 -2.16 3.50
CA THR A 122 -1.01 -1.90 4.21
C THR A 122 -0.71 -1.48 5.64
N TRP A 123 -1.20 -0.32 6.04
CA TRP A 123 -1.05 0.18 7.40
C TRP A 123 -2.24 -0.21 8.27
N GLU A 124 -2.00 -0.55 9.54
CA GLU A 124 -3.02 -1.00 10.50
C GLU A 124 -4.17 0.00 10.66
N CYS A 125 -3.87 1.30 10.55
CA CYS A 125 -4.88 2.37 10.62
C CYS A 125 -5.99 2.24 9.57
N SER A 126 -5.70 1.59 8.44
CA SER A 126 -6.66 1.37 7.36
C SER A 126 -7.66 0.27 7.73
N ILE A 127 -7.24 -0.69 8.55
CA ILE A 127 -8.06 -1.76 9.13
C ILE A 127 -8.96 -1.16 10.21
N ASP A 128 -8.39 -0.36 11.12
CA ASP A 128 -9.14 0.34 12.16
C ASP A 128 -10.21 1.26 11.56
N MET A 129 -9.90 1.94 10.46
CA MET A 129 -10.86 2.74 9.70
C MET A 129 -12.03 1.88 9.21
N VAL A 130 -11.78 0.68 8.69
CA VAL A 130 -12.84 -0.23 8.26
C VAL A 130 -13.67 -0.73 9.44
N GLU A 131 -13.03 -1.08 10.57
CA GLU A 131 -13.76 -1.46 11.78
C GLU A 131 -14.70 -0.34 12.22
N TYR A 132 -14.22 0.90 12.24
CA TYR A 132 -15.03 2.07 12.53
C TYR A 132 -16.19 2.25 11.54
N LEU A 133 -15.91 2.24 10.24
CA LEU A 133 -16.94 2.37 9.20
C LEU A 133 -17.99 1.25 9.28
N SER A 134 -17.58 0.04 9.69
CA SER A 134 -18.48 -1.09 9.88
C SER A 134 -19.43 -0.95 11.07
N SER A 135 -19.03 -0.14 12.06
CA SER A 135 -19.88 0.17 13.21
C SER A 135 -20.93 1.25 12.92
N LEU A 136 -20.79 1.99 11.80
CA LEU A 136 -21.70 3.07 11.45
C LEU A 136 -23.06 2.54 10.96
N PRO A 137 -24.15 3.32 11.14
CA PRO A 137 -25.44 3.02 10.53
C PRO A 137 -25.32 2.87 9.00
N LYS A 138 -26.07 1.92 8.43
CA LYS A 138 -25.99 1.62 6.98
C LYS A 138 -26.29 2.82 6.10
N ASP A 139 -27.14 3.75 6.52
CA ASP A 139 -27.48 4.97 5.81
C ASP A 139 -26.34 6.00 5.77
N GLU A 140 -25.37 5.89 6.68
CA GLU A 140 -24.15 6.70 6.68
C GLU A 140 -23.09 6.15 5.72
N THR A 141 -23.14 4.86 5.39
CA THR A 141 -22.18 4.20 4.47
C THR A 141 -22.78 3.81 3.11
N SER A 142 -24.08 3.98 2.91
CA SER A 142 -24.80 3.62 1.69
C SER A 142 -25.14 4.81 0.78
N ASN A 143 -25.14 4.56 -0.52
CA ASN A 143 -25.47 5.54 -1.57
C ASN A 143 -24.69 6.86 -1.41
N LYS A 144 -23.38 6.74 -1.20
CA LYS A 144 -22.47 7.88 -1.02
C LYS A 144 -21.55 8.02 -2.22
N LYS A 145 -21.18 9.28 -2.50
CA LYS A 145 -19.99 9.59 -3.28
C LYS A 145 -18.82 9.79 -2.31
N ILE A 146 -17.83 8.91 -2.37
CA ILE A 146 -16.69 8.87 -1.45
C ILE A 146 -15.39 9.21 -2.21
N LEU A 147 -14.48 9.91 -1.53
CA LEU A 147 -13.09 10.06 -1.96
C LEU A 147 -12.17 9.49 -0.88
N GLU A 148 -11.29 8.57 -1.27
CA GLU A 148 -10.17 8.14 -0.42
C GLU A 148 -8.89 8.87 -0.83
N LEU A 149 -8.25 9.55 0.13
CA LEU A 149 -6.98 10.25 -0.05
C LEU A 149 -5.83 9.44 0.58
N GLY A 150 -4.76 9.24 -0.19
CA GLY A 150 -3.65 8.36 0.20
C GLY A 150 -4.11 6.92 0.31
N CYS A 151 -4.68 6.38 -0.77
CA CYS A 151 -5.41 5.11 -0.69
C CYS A 151 -4.52 3.90 -0.48
N GLY A 152 -3.26 3.88 -0.96
CA GLY A 152 -2.41 2.68 -0.85
C GLY A 152 -3.13 1.40 -1.33
N SER A 153 -3.19 0.39 -0.47
CA SER A 153 -3.93 -0.87 -0.70
C SER A 153 -5.47 -0.71 -0.77
N SER A 154 -6.00 0.48 -0.52
CA SER A 154 -7.40 0.89 -0.69
C SER A 154 -8.41 0.21 0.26
N ILE A 155 -7.95 -0.31 1.40
CA ILE A 155 -8.76 -1.14 2.32
C ILE A 155 -10.11 -0.48 2.69
N PRO A 156 -10.19 0.81 3.10
CA PRO A 156 -11.46 1.52 3.29
C PRO A 156 -12.35 1.58 2.05
N SER A 157 -11.76 1.84 0.86
CA SER A 157 -12.52 1.86 -0.39
C SER A 157 -13.09 0.50 -0.76
N LEU A 158 -12.34 -0.59 -0.56
CA LEU A 158 -12.81 -1.96 -0.82
C LEU A 158 -14.03 -2.29 0.05
N TYR A 159 -13.97 -1.93 1.32
CA TYR A 159 -15.10 -2.08 2.24
C TYR A 159 -16.31 -1.26 1.77
N LEU A 160 -16.13 0.02 1.44
CA LEU A 160 -17.26 0.88 1.03
C LEU A 160 -17.86 0.47 -0.32
N LEU A 161 -17.06 -0.03 -1.27
CA LEU A 161 -17.54 -0.55 -2.54
C LEU A 161 -18.35 -1.83 -2.37
N SER A 162 -17.94 -2.73 -1.47
CA SER A 162 -18.62 -4.00 -1.19
C SER A 162 -19.89 -3.85 -0.35
N CYS A 163 -19.96 -2.83 0.51
CA CYS A 163 -21.13 -2.61 1.37
C CYS A 163 -22.40 -2.20 0.60
N ASN A 164 -22.25 -1.46 -0.50
CA ASN A 164 -23.39 -0.97 -1.27
C ASN A 164 -23.02 -0.72 -2.74
N GLU A 165 -23.71 -1.39 -3.67
CA GLU A 165 -23.49 -1.27 -5.12
C GLU A 165 -23.72 0.15 -5.68
N SER A 166 -24.52 0.98 -5.00
CA SER A 166 -24.77 2.37 -5.41
C SER A 166 -23.64 3.33 -5.00
N ASN A 167 -22.71 2.90 -4.14
CA ASN A 167 -21.57 3.73 -3.76
C ASN A 167 -20.67 3.97 -4.97
N LYS A 168 -20.21 5.22 -5.09
CA LYS A 168 -19.14 5.64 -6.01
C LYS A 168 -17.95 6.06 -5.18
N VAL A 169 -16.81 5.44 -5.41
CA VAL A 169 -15.62 5.61 -4.58
C VAL A 169 -14.46 5.98 -5.48
N ASP A 170 -14.07 7.24 -5.42
CA ASP A 170 -12.85 7.71 -6.08
C ASP A 170 -11.66 7.51 -5.14
N ILE A 171 -10.54 7.09 -5.69
CA ILE A 171 -9.31 6.84 -4.94
C ILE A 171 -8.19 7.76 -5.43
N GLN A 172 -7.29 8.13 -4.53
CA GLN A 172 -6.12 8.91 -4.87
C GLN A 172 -4.90 8.47 -4.08
N ASP A 173 -3.77 8.31 -4.77
CA ASP A 173 -2.45 8.12 -4.17
C ASP A 173 -1.46 9.13 -4.75
N TYR A 174 -0.28 9.29 -4.18
CA TYR A 174 0.78 10.08 -4.83
C TYR A 174 1.38 9.31 -6.01
N ASN A 175 1.55 8.00 -5.85
CA ASN A 175 2.28 7.14 -6.77
C ASN A 175 1.34 6.48 -7.80
N GLU A 176 1.56 6.71 -9.10
CA GLU A 176 0.80 6.05 -10.18
C GLU A 176 0.91 4.53 -10.09
N GLN A 177 2.08 4.03 -9.69
CA GLN A 177 2.36 2.60 -9.61
C GLN A 177 1.57 1.91 -8.49
N VAL A 178 1.29 2.60 -7.39
CA VAL A 178 0.42 2.09 -6.32
C VAL A 178 -0.99 1.89 -6.87
N ILE A 179 -1.53 2.90 -7.59
CA ILE A 179 -2.83 2.79 -8.25
C ILE A 179 -2.85 1.60 -9.23
N ARG A 180 -1.84 1.51 -10.09
CA ARG A 180 -1.75 0.51 -11.17
C ARG A 180 -1.60 -0.92 -10.65
N TYR A 181 -0.65 -1.17 -9.74
CA TYR A 181 -0.27 -2.54 -9.35
C TYR A 181 -0.96 -3.04 -8.08
N VAL A 182 -1.51 -2.12 -7.26
CA VAL A 182 -2.13 -2.47 -5.97
C VAL A 182 -3.60 -2.10 -5.96
N SER A 183 -3.93 -0.81 -6.04
CA SER A 183 -5.29 -0.31 -5.78
C SER A 183 -6.32 -0.84 -6.78
N ILE A 184 -6.03 -0.77 -8.08
CA ILE A 184 -6.95 -1.24 -9.14
C ILE A 184 -7.13 -2.77 -9.10
N PRO A 185 -6.07 -3.59 -9.02
CA PRO A 185 -6.19 -5.03 -8.78
C PRO A 185 -7.02 -5.37 -7.53
N ASN A 186 -6.81 -4.67 -6.41
CA ASN A 186 -7.59 -4.89 -5.19
C ASN A 186 -9.08 -4.59 -5.41
N ILE A 187 -9.41 -3.46 -6.05
CA ILE A 187 -10.81 -3.13 -6.34
C ILE A 187 -11.43 -4.19 -7.25
N LEU A 188 -10.70 -4.66 -8.26
CA LEU A 188 -11.16 -5.72 -9.16
C LEU A 188 -11.51 -7.00 -8.39
N LEU A 189 -10.61 -7.45 -7.50
CA LEU A 189 -10.78 -8.64 -6.67
C LEU A 189 -12.02 -8.58 -5.78
N ASN A 190 -12.36 -7.40 -5.26
CA ASN A 190 -13.41 -7.25 -4.24
C ASN A 190 -14.75 -6.73 -4.77
N SER A 191 -14.81 -6.26 -6.02
CA SER A 191 -16.03 -5.63 -6.57
C SER A 191 -16.52 -6.23 -7.89
N VAL A 192 -15.68 -6.96 -8.60
CA VAL A 192 -15.99 -7.52 -9.93
C VAL A 192 -15.76 -9.02 -9.98
N LEU A 193 -14.62 -9.47 -9.46
CA LEU A 193 -14.28 -10.88 -9.44
C LEU A 193 -15.04 -11.61 -8.33
N ASN A 194 -15.47 -12.83 -8.64
CA ASN A 194 -15.84 -13.80 -7.62
C ASN A 194 -14.60 -14.60 -7.27
N VAL A 195 -13.82 -14.13 -6.30
CA VAL A 195 -12.66 -14.86 -5.78
C VAL A 195 -13.17 -16.15 -5.13
N GLN A 196 -12.76 -17.29 -5.67
CA GLN A 196 -13.08 -18.59 -5.08
C GLN A 196 -12.01 -18.89 -4.04
N GLU A 197 -12.42 -19.35 -2.86
CA GLU A 197 -11.48 -19.95 -1.91
C GLU A 197 -10.80 -21.14 -2.61
N PRO A 198 -9.47 -21.33 -2.42
CA PRO A 198 -8.85 -22.57 -2.87
C PRO A 198 -9.64 -23.71 -2.27
N ALA A 199 -10.09 -24.65 -3.12
CA ALA A 199 -10.76 -25.84 -2.65
C ALA A 199 -9.83 -26.48 -1.62
N VAL A 200 -10.29 -26.60 -0.37
CA VAL A 200 -9.59 -27.38 0.65
C VAL A 200 -9.51 -28.80 0.10
N THR A 201 -8.41 -29.13 -0.57
CA THR A 201 -7.96 -30.50 -0.63
C THR A 201 -7.70 -30.85 0.81
N ASN A 202 -8.41 -31.85 1.31
CA ASN A 202 -8.06 -32.50 2.57
C ASN A 202 -6.64 -33.09 2.38
N GLU A 203 -5.63 -32.24 2.50
CA GLU A 203 -4.30 -32.69 2.83
C GLU A 203 -4.40 -33.17 4.27
N GLU A 204 -4.33 -34.48 4.41
CA GLU A 204 -4.27 -35.15 5.70
C GLU A 204 -3.23 -34.43 6.55
N GLU A 205 -3.65 -33.97 7.73
CA GLU A 205 -2.73 -33.52 8.78
C GLU A 205 -1.57 -34.52 8.85
N PRO A 206 -0.29 -34.07 8.89
CA PRO A 206 0.79 -34.98 9.17
C PRO A 206 0.52 -35.57 10.57
N GLN A 207 0.17 -36.86 10.60
CA GLN A 207 -0.03 -37.58 11.83
C GLN A 207 1.26 -37.48 12.65
N LEU A 208 1.11 -36.93 13.85
CA LEU A 208 2.11 -36.89 14.88
C LEU A 208 2.42 -38.34 15.30
N ASP A 209 3.41 -38.95 14.65
CA ASP A 209 3.93 -40.25 15.04
C ASP A 209 4.68 -40.09 16.36
N THR A 210 4.01 -40.48 17.44
CA THR A 210 4.62 -40.72 18.74
C THR A 210 5.52 -41.93 18.62
N SER A 211 6.82 -41.71 18.40
CA SER A 211 7.84 -42.67 18.81
C SER A 211 8.96 -41.92 19.54
N SER A 212 9.10 -42.30 20.80
CA SER A 212 10.12 -41.89 21.73
C SER A 212 11.52 -42.25 21.22
N GLU A 213 12.43 -41.29 21.17
CA GLU A 213 13.84 -41.50 21.49
C GLU A 213 14.49 -40.15 21.87
N SER A 214 15.22 -40.20 22.98
CA SER A 214 15.91 -39.13 23.69
C SER A 214 17.13 -38.60 22.93
N GLU A 215 17.49 -37.32 23.14
CA GLU A 215 18.86 -36.76 23.28
C GLU A 215 18.77 -35.23 23.08
N GLU A 216 18.76 -34.44 24.15
CA GLU A 216 19.87 -33.68 24.78
C GLU A 216 19.69 -32.17 24.51
N GLU A 217 19.54 -31.42 25.60
CA GLU A 217 19.40 -29.97 25.67
C GLU A 217 20.80 -29.33 25.55
N GLU A 218 21.00 -28.44 24.59
CA GLU A 218 22.08 -27.43 24.67
C GLU A 218 21.43 -26.05 24.75
N GLU A 219 21.50 -25.47 25.96
CA GLU A 219 21.21 -24.07 26.24
C GLU A 219 22.36 -23.23 25.68
N GLU A 220 22.10 -22.34 24.73
CA GLU A 220 22.99 -21.21 24.47
C GLU A 220 22.29 -19.91 24.88
N GLU A 221 22.96 -19.19 25.77
CA GLU A 221 22.50 -18.02 26.53
C GLU A 221 22.32 -16.80 25.62
N GLU A 222 21.24 -16.05 25.87
CA GLU A 222 20.98 -14.72 25.30
C GLU A 222 22.07 -13.72 25.74
N GLU A 223 22.79 -13.12 24.79
CA GLU A 223 23.33 -11.78 24.97
C GLU A 223 22.52 -10.80 24.12
N GLY A 224 21.86 -9.87 24.80
CA GLY A 224 20.97 -8.89 24.21
C GLY A 224 21.72 -7.83 23.40
N GLU A 225 21.26 -7.63 22.17
CA GLU A 225 21.49 -6.41 21.42
C GLU A 225 20.14 -5.71 21.20
N GLU A 226 20.16 -4.39 21.36
CA GLU A 226 19.01 -3.51 21.42
C GLU A 226 18.12 -3.66 20.17
N ASP A 227 16.82 -3.90 20.39
CA ASP A 227 15.78 -3.97 19.35
C ASP A 227 15.72 -2.65 18.54
N GLU A 228 16.54 -2.55 17.49
CA GLU A 228 16.08 -1.86 16.29
C GLU A 228 14.87 -2.66 15.81
N LYS A 229 13.66 -2.10 16.00
CA LYS A 229 12.39 -2.66 15.50
C LYS A 229 12.52 -2.89 13.99
N ARG A 230 13.02 -4.05 13.61
CA ARG A 230 12.95 -4.59 12.27
C ARG A 230 11.48 -4.72 11.96
N ILE A 231 11.01 -3.86 11.06
CA ILE A 231 9.65 -3.91 10.55
C ILE A 231 9.48 -5.31 9.95
N GLU A 232 8.60 -6.13 10.54
CA GLU A 232 8.25 -7.43 9.98
C GLU A 232 7.66 -7.19 8.59
N GLU A 233 8.34 -7.72 7.56
CA GLU A 233 7.74 -7.82 6.23
C GLU A 233 6.46 -8.65 6.36
N ASP A 234 5.38 -8.23 5.67
CA ASP A 234 4.16 -9.05 5.60
C ASP A 234 4.58 -10.49 5.24
N PRO A 235 4.19 -11.52 6.02
CA PRO A 235 4.55 -12.88 5.71
C PRO A 235 4.10 -13.19 4.29
N VAL A 236 4.97 -13.81 3.48
CA VAL A 236 4.61 -14.20 2.12
C VAL A 236 3.56 -15.30 2.20
N THR A 237 2.30 -14.90 2.13
CA THR A 237 1.13 -15.77 2.04
C THR A 237 0.49 -15.56 0.67
N CYS A 238 -0.02 -16.62 0.07
CA CYS A 238 -0.90 -16.53 -1.09
C CYS A 238 -2.15 -17.31 -0.72
N ASP A 239 -3.13 -16.60 -0.16
CA ASP A 239 -4.37 -17.21 0.32
C ASP A 239 -5.39 -17.39 -0.81
N ALA A 240 -5.27 -16.59 -1.88
CA ALA A 240 -6.20 -16.59 -2.99
C ALA A 240 -5.53 -16.22 -4.32
N GLU A 241 -6.01 -16.87 -5.38
CA GLU A 241 -5.63 -16.55 -6.76
C GLU A 241 -6.89 -16.36 -7.61
N ALA A 242 -6.87 -15.33 -8.46
CA ALA A 242 -7.93 -15.09 -9.43
C ALA A 242 -7.36 -15.12 -10.84
N GLU A 243 -7.74 -16.16 -11.60
CA GLU A 243 -7.47 -16.23 -13.04
C GLU A 243 -8.43 -15.31 -13.80
N ILE A 244 -7.88 -14.49 -14.69
CA ILE A 244 -8.63 -13.54 -15.49
C ILE A 244 -8.51 -13.91 -16.96
N ALA A 245 -9.65 -14.29 -17.55
CA ALA A 245 -9.76 -14.49 -18.98
C ALA A 245 -9.46 -13.17 -19.70
N THR A 246 -8.46 -13.15 -20.59
CA THR A 246 -7.93 -11.93 -21.22
C THR A 246 -9.02 -11.15 -21.98
N GLU A 247 -9.98 -11.84 -22.57
CA GLU A 247 -11.13 -11.26 -23.25
C GLU A 247 -12.13 -10.54 -22.33
N GLN A 248 -12.13 -10.86 -21.03
CA GLN A 248 -13.00 -10.23 -20.05
C GLN A 248 -12.40 -8.97 -19.43
N ILE A 249 -11.07 -8.81 -19.49
CA ILE A 249 -10.34 -7.66 -18.90
C ILE A 249 -11.00 -6.31 -19.25
N PRO A 250 -11.28 -5.98 -20.53
CA PRO A 250 -11.87 -4.67 -20.86
C PRO A 250 -13.25 -4.46 -20.22
N THR A 251 -14.06 -5.53 -20.13
CA THR A 251 -15.40 -5.47 -19.52
C THR A 251 -15.29 -5.25 -18.02
N MET A 252 -14.37 -5.94 -17.36
CA MET A 252 -14.19 -5.85 -15.92
C MET A 252 -13.62 -4.48 -15.51
N LEU A 253 -12.63 -3.97 -16.24
CA LEU A 253 -12.10 -2.61 -16.02
C LEU A 253 -13.18 -1.55 -16.25
N GLN A 254 -14.08 -1.76 -17.22
CA GLN A 254 -15.23 -0.87 -17.41
C GLN A 254 -16.21 -0.91 -16.23
N GLN A 255 -16.39 -2.06 -15.58
CA GLN A 255 -17.22 -2.20 -14.38
C GLN A 255 -16.58 -1.48 -13.18
N VAL A 256 -15.26 -1.59 -13.00
CA VAL A 256 -14.52 -0.80 -12.01
C VAL A 256 -14.68 0.70 -12.29
N ASN A 257 -14.41 1.13 -13.52
CA ASN A 257 -14.49 2.53 -13.95
C ASN A 257 -15.90 3.14 -13.86
N ALA A 258 -16.96 2.31 -13.82
CA ALA A 258 -18.33 2.79 -13.62
C ALA A 258 -18.59 3.29 -12.18
N ARG A 259 -17.81 2.81 -11.22
CA ARG A 259 -17.98 3.09 -9.79
C ARG A 259 -16.79 3.81 -9.16
N THR A 260 -15.63 3.79 -9.81
CA THR A 260 -14.39 4.36 -9.30
C THR A 260 -13.68 5.17 -10.36
N ARG A 261 -13.20 6.36 -9.97
CA ARG A 261 -12.11 7.07 -10.65
C ARG A 261 -10.86 6.98 -9.80
N ALA A 262 -9.70 6.95 -10.44
CA ALA A 262 -8.42 6.91 -9.76
C ALA A 262 -7.58 8.14 -10.13
N PHE A 263 -6.88 8.70 -9.15
CA PHE A 263 -6.01 9.86 -9.33
C PHE A 263 -4.63 9.58 -8.75
N PHE A 264 -3.60 10.16 -9.35
CA PHE A 264 -2.24 10.10 -8.82
C PHE A 264 -1.55 11.46 -8.85
N GLY A 265 -0.60 11.68 -7.94
CA GLY A 265 0.19 12.92 -7.81
C GLY A 265 -0.15 13.76 -6.57
N ASP A 266 0.46 14.93 -6.48
CA ASP A 266 0.39 15.82 -5.33
C ASP A 266 -0.99 16.47 -5.14
N TRP A 267 -1.44 16.53 -3.89
CA TRP A 267 -2.74 17.09 -3.50
C TRP A 267 -2.94 18.56 -3.89
N SER A 268 -1.86 19.33 -4.11
CA SER A 268 -1.96 20.75 -4.45
C SER A 268 -2.71 21.05 -5.73
N THR A 269 -2.81 20.08 -6.64
CA THR A 269 -3.50 20.22 -7.93
C THR A 269 -4.68 19.26 -8.07
N LEU A 270 -4.93 18.44 -7.05
CA LEU A 270 -6.05 17.49 -7.03
C LEU A 270 -7.42 18.19 -7.12
N PRO A 271 -7.70 19.30 -6.41
CA PRO A 271 -9.02 19.93 -6.46
C PRO A 271 -9.44 20.37 -7.87
N GLU A 272 -8.49 20.76 -8.70
CA GLU A 272 -8.71 21.14 -10.09
C GLU A 272 -9.04 19.93 -10.98
N ARG A 273 -8.64 18.71 -10.58
CA ARG A 273 -8.94 17.45 -11.27
C ARG A 273 -10.24 16.81 -10.85
N LEU A 274 -10.61 16.90 -9.57
CA LEU A 274 -11.83 16.27 -9.06
C LEU A 274 -13.09 16.77 -9.78
N GLY A 275 -13.05 18.01 -10.29
CA GLY A 275 -14.03 18.61 -11.18
C GLY A 275 -15.37 18.85 -10.48
N ASN A 276 -15.79 20.12 -10.38
CA ASN A 276 -17.09 20.45 -9.76
C ASN A 276 -18.28 19.88 -10.55
N ASP A 277 -18.09 19.54 -11.82
CA ASP A 277 -19.14 19.09 -12.73
C ASP A 277 -19.73 17.71 -12.35
N GLN A 278 -18.98 16.89 -11.61
CA GLN A 278 -19.42 15.57 -11.10
C GLN A 278 -20.03 15.67 -9.69
N GLY A 279 -20.14 16.88 -9.12
CA GLY A 279 -20.62 17.10 -7.76
C GLY A 279 -19.57 16.83 -6.66
N GLN A 280 -19.85 17.35 -5.47
CA GLN A 280 -19.01 17.20 -4.28
C GLN A 280 -19.19 15.82 -3.61
N TYR A 281 -18.22 15.42 -2.79
CA TYR A 281 -18.25 14.15 -2.07
C TYR A 281 -19.08 14.24 -0.79
N ASP A 282 -19.87 13.21 -0.51
CA ASP A 282 -20.61 13.09 0.74
C ASP A 282 -19.66 12.63 1.88
N MET A 283 -18.62 11.88 1.54
CA MET A 283 -17.64 11.35 2.47
C MET A 283 -16.22 11.48 1.91
N ILE A 284 -15.27 11.91 2.74
CA ILE A 284 -13.83 11.79 2.43
C ILE A 284 -13.19 10.94 3.52
N VAL A 285 -12.50 9.87 3.12
CA VAL A 285 -11.79 8.98 4.05
C VAL A 285 -10.29 9.11 3.82
N THR A 286 -9.52 9.04 4.89
CA THR A 286 -8.06 9.05 4.79
C THR A 286 -7.44 8.39 6.01
N SER A 287 -6.47 7.52 5.77
CA SER A 287 -5.72 6.82 6.81
C SER A 287 -4.23 7.14 6.62
N GLU A 288 -3.58 7.67 7.66
CA GLU A 288 -2.12 7.97 7.68
C GLU A 288 -1.56 9.05 6.73
N THR A 289 -2.37 10.02 6.32
CA THR A 289 -1.95 11.05 5.35
C THR A 289 -1.19 12.28 5.89
N ILE A 290 -0.67 12.26 7.12
CA ILE A 290 -0.01 13.45 7.72
C ILE A 290 1.32 13.20 8.40
N TYR A 291 2.19 12.45 7.76
CA TYR A 291 3.59 12.36 8.16
C TYR A 291 4.37 13.67 7.89
N ALA A 292 3.84 14.58 7.06
CA ALA A 292 4.52 15.80 6.63
C ALA A 292 3.69 17.07 6.89
N GLU A 293 4.20 17.97 7.73
CA GLU A 293 3.55 19.24 8.11
C GLU A 293 3.25 20.14 6.89
N HIS A 294 4.14 20.13 5.89
CA HIS A 294 4.01 20.94 4.68
C HIS A 294 2.83 20.53 3.78
N SER A 295 2.35 19.28 3.88
CA SER A 295 1.24 18.77 3.06
C SER A 295 -0.13 19.13 3.63
N PHE A 296 -0.20 19.65 4.86
CA PHE A 296 -1.46 19.91 5.56
C PHE A 296 -2.31 21.01 4.90
N SER A 297 -1.67 22.04 4.33
CA SER A 297 -2.39 23.12 3.62
C SER A 297 -3.05 22.61 2.35
N ASP A 298 -2.38 21.70 1.63
CA ASP A 298 -2.90 21.11 0.41
C ASP A 298 -4.06 20.16 0.72
N LEU A 299 -3.89 19.28 1.73
CA LEU A 299 -4.95 18.39 2.21
C LEU A 299 -6.21 19.17 2.66
N THR A 300 -6.02 20.24 3.43
CA THR A 300 -7.12 21.10 3.89
C THR A 300 -7.85 21.74 2.71
N ARG A 301 -7.11 22.18 1.68
CA ARG A 301 -7.71 22.74 0.46
C ARG A 301 -8.53 21.71 -0.30
N VAL A 302 -8.10 20.45 -0.34
CA VAL A 302 -8.91 19.35 -0.91
C VAL A 302 -10.22 19.23 -0.15
N PHE A 303 -10.21 19.12 1.18
CA PHE A 303 -11.45 19.04 1.97
C PHE A 303 -12.39 20.22 1.72
N GLN A 304 -11.86 21.45 1.70
CA GLN A 304 -12.67 22.65 1.54
C GLN A 304 -13.38 22.75 0.18
N LYS A 305 -12.76 22.24 -0.88
CA LYS A 305 -13.27 22.29 -2.26
C LYS A 305 -14.11 21.05 -2.59
N ALA A 306 -13.65 19.87 -2.20
CA ALA A 306 -14.21 18.59 -2.62
C ALA A 306 -15.40 18.13 -1.75
N LEU A 307 -15.44 18.49 -0.46
CA LEU A 307 -16.47 18.03 0.45
C LEU A 307 -17.78 18.80 0.27
N LYS A 308 -18.90 18.07 0.24
CA LYS A 308 -20.24 18.63 0.12
C LYS A 308 -20.62 19.43 1.36
N LYS A 309 -21.28 20.57 1.17
CA LYS A 309 -21.70 21.46 2.27
C LYS A 309 -23.24 21.51 2.34
N PRO A 310 -23.85 21.51 3.54
CA PRO A 310 -23.22 21.42 4.88
C PRO A 310 -23.00 19.99 5.39
N ASP A 311 -23.56 18.97 4.72
CA ASP A 311 -23.73 17.63 5.29
C ASP A 311 -22.58 16.64 5.01
N GLY A 312 -21.54 17.06 4.27
CA GLY A 312 -20.41 16.19 3.98
C GLY A 312 -19.59 15.91 5.23
N VAL A 313 -19.16 14.65 5.39
CA VAL A 313 -18.34 14.18 6.50
C VAL A 313 -16.95 13.79 6.02
N TRP A 314 -15.95 13.94 6.89
CA TRP A 314 -14.63 13.39 6.61
C TRP A 314 -14.14 12.60 7.83
N TRP A 315 -13.60 11.42 7.56
CA TRP A 315 -13.07 10.51 8.57
C TRP A 315 -11.57 10.40 8.41
N ARG A 316 -10.88 10.40 9.53
CA ARG A 316 -9.44 10.31 9.59
C ARG A 316 -9.02 9.38 10.71
N TYR A 317 -8.15 8.45 10.39
CA TYR A 317 -7.50 7.59 11.37
C TYR A 317 -5.99 7.81 11.33
N ILE A 318 -5.38 7.95 12.50
CA ILE A 318 -3.93 8.07 12.69
C ILE A 318 -3.57 7.22 13.90
N THR A 319 -2.63 6.31 13.73
CA THR A 319 -1.99 5.61 14.85
C THR A 319 -0.86 6.50 15.36
N PHE A 320 -0.92 6.90 16.65
CA PHE A 320 0.22 7.55 17.30
C PHE A 320 1.21 6.45 17.67
N LEU A 321 2.30 6.32 16.90
CA LEU A 321 3.43 5.45 17.23
C LEU A 321 4.28 6.04 18.36
#